data_AF-A0A1I8C123-F1
#
_entry.id   AF-A0A1I8C123-F1
#
_cell.length_a   1.000
_cell.length_b   1.000
_cell.length_c   1.000
_cell.angle_alpha   90.00
_cell.angle_beta   90.00
_cell.angle_gamma   90.00
#
_symmetry.space_group_name_H-M   'P 1'
#
loop_
_entity.id
_entity.type
_entity.pdbx_description
1 polymer ?
#
loop_
_entity_poly.entity_id
_entity_poly.type
_entity_poly.pdbx_seq_one_letter_code
_entity_poly.pdbx_strand_id
1 'polypeptide(L)'
;MCRERYGVDLTNIKDLIKELDPTLLFIQYESNQALCLLKQLGQLKQAVKSAFTFLVVNPGDEDTLNNLHFYMEQPGFEREMLIDDWQYQHEKLYMKAVNAYDKQEWLNCVNLFQESLQQFWEALEDCRSECEYLNKNEEIDVGEEQNEWSVFITSE
;
A
#
# COMPACT_ATOMS: atom_id res chain seq x y z
N MET A 1 11.41 -13.67 20.57
CA MET A 1 10.87 -14.71 19.66
C MET A 1 10.10 -14.10 18.47
N CYS A 2 10.66 -13.11 17.74
CA CYS A 2 10.14 -12.70 16.41
C CYS A 2 11.01 -13.23 15.26
N ARG A 3 12.00 -14.09 15.57
CA ARG A 3 12.99 -14.62 14.62
C ARG A 3 12.59 -15.96 14.00
N GLU A 4 11.61 -16.67 14.56
CA GLU A 4 11.54 -18.12 14.37
C GLU A 4 10.39 -18.65 13.52
N ARG A 5 9.40 -17.82 13.10
CA ARG A 5 8.26 -18.36 12.34
C ARG A 5 8.27 -18.12 10.83
N TYR A 6 8.94 -17.07 10.36
CA TYR A 6 9.07 -16.80 8.92
C TYR A 6 10.50 -16.91 8.41
N GLY A 7 11.50 -17.17 9.27
CA GLY A 7 12.91 -17.28 8.85
C GLY A 7 13.52 -16.00 8.27
N VAL A 8 12.83 -14.86 8.38
CA VAL A 8 13.24 -13.59 7.78
C VAL A 8 13.88 -12.69 8.82
N ASP A 9 15.11 -12.26 8.54
CA ASP A 9 15.81 -11.22 9.31
C ASP A 9 15.23 -9.83 8.98
N LEU A 10 14.30 -9.37 9.82
CA LEU A 10 13.63 -8.08 9.69
C LEU A 10 14.54 -6.87 9.94
N THR A 11 15.83 -7.06 10.21
CA THR A 11 16.79 -5.94 10.32
C THR A 11 17.14 -5.32 8.97
N ASN A 12 16.94 -6.05 7.86
CA ASN A 12 17.22 -5.55 6.53
C ASN A 12 16.06 -5.81 5.55
N ILE A 13 14.89 -5.24 5.85
CA ILE A 13 13.67 -5.30 5.01
C ILE A 13 13.97 -4.99 3.52
N LYS A 14 14.99 -4.16 3.24
CA LYS A 14 15.47 -3.80 1.89
C LYS A 14 15.91 -4.98 1.02
N ASP A 15 16.41 -6.06 1.61
CA ASP A 15 16.87 -7.23 0.86
C ASP A 15 15.72 -8.20 0.57
N LEU A 16 14.70 -8.25 1.43
CA LEU A 16 13.45 -8.99 1.18
C LEU A 16 12.63 -8.38 0.03
N ILE A 17 12.79 -7.07 -0.16
CA ILE A 17 12.06 -6.27 -1.16
C ILE A 17 12.44 -6.63 -2.61
N LYS A 18 13.58 -7.27 -2.85
CA LYS A 18 14.10 -7.50 -4.20
C LYS A 18 13.57 -8.76 -4.91
N GLU A 19 12.99 -9.72 -4.19
CA GLU A 19 12.63 -11.04 -4.76
C GLU A 19 11.12 -11.29 -4.91
N LEU A 20 10.26 -10.37 -4.50
CA LEU A 20 8.80 -10.51 -4.54
C LEU A 20 8.17 -9.69 -5.67
N ASP A 21 7.14 -10.24 -6.33
CA ASP A 21 6.31 -9.55 -7.32
C ASP A 21 5.89 -8.15 -6.77
N PRO A 22 6.07 -7.05 -7.53
CA PRO A 22 5.79 -5.69 -7.08
C PRO A 22 4.37 -5.50 -6.51
N THR A 23 3.39 -6.29 -6.97
CA THR A 23 2.01 -6.27 -6.48
C THR A 23 1.84 -7.00 -5.14
N LEU A 24 2.56 -8.11 -4.94
CA LEU A 24 2.63 -8.82 -3.65
C LEU A 24 3.46 -8.06 -2.60
N LEU A 25 4.42 -7.26 -3.05
CA LEU A 25 5.33 -6.49 -2.20
C LEU A 25 4.58 -5.48 -1.33
N PHE A 26 3.61 -4.76 -1.90
CA PHE A 26 2.81 -3.78 -1.15
C PHE A 26 1.93 -4.47 -0.09
N ILE A 27 1.30 -5.58 -0.47
CA ILE A 27 0.40 -6.37 0.39
C ILE A 27 1.16 -6.98 1.57
N GLN A 28 2.27 -7.68 1.33
CA GLN A 28 3.05 -8.31 2.40
C GLN A 28 3.76 -7.28 3.30
N TYR A 29 4.05 -6.08 2.78
CA TYR A 29 4.70 -5.01 3.55
C TYR A 29 3.81 -4.48 4.67
N GLU A 30 2.53 -4.23 4.43
CA GLU A 30 1.61 -3.69 5.45
C GLU A 30 1.39 -4.65 6.63
N SER A 31 1.20 -5.95 6.36
CA SER A 31 1.00 -6.91 7.45
C SER A 31 2.22 -6.97 8.39
N ASN A 32 3.43 -6.90 7.82
CA ASN A 32 4.68 -6.80 8.59
C ASN A 32 4.85 -5.43 9.27
N GLN A 33 4.40 -4.36 8.63
CA GLN A 33 4.44 -3.00 9.14
C GLN A 33 3.55 -2.84 10.39
N ALA A 34 2.33 -3.38 10.37
CA ALA A 34 1.40 -3.34 11.51
C ALA A 34 2.00 -3.95 12.78
N LEU A 35 2.64 -5.11 12.67
CA LEU A 35 3.33 -5.81 13.78
C LEU A 35 4.53 -5.01 14.31
N CYS A 36 5.28 -4.34 13.43
CA CYS A 36 6.42 -3.51 13.79
C CYS A 36 5.99 -2.24 14.54
N LEU A 37 4.98 -1.53 14.02
CA LEU A 37 4.46 -0.27 14.55
C LEU A 37 3.99 -0.38 16.00
N LEU A 38 3.31 -1.47 16.36
CA LEU A 38 2.87 -1.64 17.76
C LEU A 38 4.00 -2.06 18.69
N LYS A 39 4.80 -3.09 18.31
CA LYS A 39 5.80 -3.64 19.23
C LYS A 39 7.02 -2.75 19.45
N GLN A 40 7.44 -2.00 18.42
CA GLN A 40 8.65 -1.18 18.50
C GLN A 40 8.37 0.29 18.81
N LEU A 41 7.21 0.82 18.38
CA LEU A 41 6.94 2.26 18.42
C LEU A 41 5.71 2.63 19.26
N GLY A 42 4.90 1.65 19.70
CA GLY A 42 3.68 1.91 20.49
C GLY A 42 2.61 2.71 19.73
N GLN A 43 2.66 2.73 18.39
CA GLN A 43 1.80 3.56 17.56
C GLN A 43 0.50 2.83 17.19
N LEU A 44 -0.42 2.74 18.16
CA LEU A 44 -1.68 1.99 18.02
C LEU A 44 -2.47 2.37 16.76
N LYS A 45 -2.66 3.67 16.51
CA LYS A 45 -3.43 4.15 15.34
C LYS A 45 -2.87 3.66 14.01
N GLN A 46 -1.54 3.67 13.85
CA GLN A 46 -0.92 3.22 12.61
C GLN A 46 -0.95 1.69 12.47
N ALA A 47 -0.76 0.97 13.58
CA ALA A 47 -0.89 -0.49 13.60
C ALA A 47 -2.29 -0.96 13.20
N VAL A 48 -3.33 -0.31 13.74
CA VAL A 48 -4.74 -0.58 13.39
C VAL A 48 -5.00 -0.29 11.92
N LYS A 49 -4.59 0.89 11.43
CA LYS A 49 -4.79 1.31 10.05
C LYS A 49 -4.12 0.36 9.05
N SER A 50 -2.87 -0.01 9.31
CA SER A 50 -2.08 -0.92 8.47
C SER A 50 -2.67 -2.34 8.45
N ALA A 51 -3.03 -2.90 9.62
CA ALA A 51 -3.70 -4.20 9.70
C ALA A 51 -5.08 -4.20 9.03
N PHE A 52 -5.86 -3.14 9.20
CA PHE A 52 -7.18 -3.02 8.57
C PHE A 52 -7.06 -2.91 7.04
N THR A 53 -6.15 -2.08 6.54
CA THR A 53 -5.85 -1.93 5.10
C THR A 53 -5.48 -3.28 4.47
N PHE A 54 -4.62 -4.06 5.13
CA PHE A 54 -4.26 -5.40 4.67
C PHE A 54 -5.47 -6.36 4.62
N LEU A 55 -6.36 -6.29 5.61
CA LEU A 55 -7.54 -7.17 5.68
C LEU A 55 -8.63 -6.84 4.65
N VAL A 56 -8.68 -5.60 4.14
CA VAL A 56 -9.63 -5.25 3.06
C VAL A 56 -9.37 -6.09 1.82
N VAL A 57 -8.09 -6.32 1.48
CA VAL A 57 -7.68 -7.15 0.34
C VAL A 57 -7.51 -8.63 0.70
N ASN A 58 -7.22 -8.96 1.96
CA ASN A 58 -7.04 -10.34 2.45
C ASN A 58 -7.96 -10.67 3.63
N PRO A 59 -9.29 -10.74 3.43
CA PRO A 59 -10.24 -10.91 4.53
C PRO A 59 -10.14 -12.25 5.27
N GLY A 60 -9.46 -13.24 4.68
CA GLY A 60 -9.26 -14.58 5.25
C GLY A 60 -7.95 -14.78 6.02
N ASP A 61 -7.11 -13.75 6.16
CA ASP A 61 -5.84 -13.88 6.87
C ASP A 61 -6.04 -13.92 8.38
N GLU A 62 -5.99 -15.12 8.96
CA GLU A 62 -6.26 -15.36 10.38
C GLU A 62 -5.29 -14.62 11.30
N ASP A 63 -4.01 -14.53 10.92
CA ASP A 63 -2.98 -13.87 11.74
C ASP A 63 -3.26 -12.36 11.86
N THR A 64 -3.58 -11.68 10.75
CA THR A 64 -3.90 -10.25 10.77
C THR A 64 -5.24 -9.98 11.45
N LEU A 65 -6.24 -10.87 11.30
CA LEU A 65 -7.50 -10.78 12.06
C LEU A 65 -7.26 -10.84 13.56
N ASN A 66 -6.45 -11.80 14.03
CA ASN A 66 -6.09 -11.92 15.44
C ASN A 66 -5.32 -10.70 15.95
N ASN A 67 -4.39 -10.18 15.15
CA ASN A 67 -3.65 -8.96 15.48
C ASN A 67 -4.58 -7.75 15.58
N LEU A 68 -5.49 -7.56 14.61
CA LEU A 68 -6.43 -6.45 14.62
C LEU A 68 -7.37 -6.53 15.83
N HIS A 69 -7.89 -7.73 16.16
CA HIS A 69 -8.69 -7.94 17.36
C HIS A 69 -7.93 -7.51 18.63
N PHE A 70 -6.67 -7.94 18.76
CA PHE A 70 -5.83 -7.52 19.87
C PHE A 70 -5.62 -6.00 19.92
N TYR A 71 -5.47 -5.33 18.78
CA TYR A 71 -5.33 -3.87 18.71
C TYR A 71 -6.61 -3.15 19.14
N MET A 72 -7.78 -3.69 18.78
CA MET A 72 -9.08 -3.15 19.17
C MET A 72 -9.36 -3.22 20.68
N GLU A 73 -8.67 -4.12 21.40
CA GLU A 73 -8.75 -4.24 22.86
C GLU A 73 -7.80 -3.29 23.61
N GLN A 74 -6.88 -2.62 22.92
CA GLN A 74 -5.90 -1.75 23.57
C GLN A 74 -6.51 -0.42 24.06
N PRO A 75 -6.04 0.12 25.20
CA PRO A 75 -6.42 1.45 25.63
C PRO A 75 -6.10 2.51 24.56
N GLY A 76 -7.07 3.36 24.25
CA GLY A 76 -6.93 4.40 23.23
C GLY A 76 -7.30 3.96 21.82
N PHE A 77 -7.84 2.74 21.63
CA PHE A 77 -8.48 2.37 20.38
C PHE A 77 -9.76 3.21 20.14
N GLU A 78 -9.91 3.69 18.91
CA GLU A 78 -11.11 4.38 18.42
C GLU A 78 -11.54 3.70 17.11
N ARG A 79 -12.85 3.56 16.87
CA ARG A 79 -13.35 2.91 15.65
C ARG A 79 -12.93 3.64 14.38
N GLU A 80 -12.72 4.94 14.50
CA GLU A 80 -12.24 5.85 13.48
C GLU A 80 -10.80 5.54 13.04
N MET A 81 -10.10 4.63 13.72
CA MET A 81 -8.79 4.14 13.30
C MET A 81 -8.88 3.02 12.25
N LEU A 82 -10.05 2.41 12.05
CA LEU A 82 -10.31 1.38 11.03
C LEU A 82 -10.50 2.06 9.67
N ILE A 83 -9.40 2.56 9.12
CA ILE A 83 -9.35 3.24 7.83
C ILE A 83 -8.48 2.42 6.88
N ASP A 84 -9.03 2.14 5.70
CA ASP A 84 -8.26 1.63 4.58
C ASP A 84 -7.43 2.78 3.99
N ASP A 85 -6.10 2.69 4.12
CA ASP A 85 -5.19 3.71 3.61
C ASP A 85 -5.05 3.67 2.10
N TRP A 86 -5.32 2.52 1.49
CA TRP A 86 -5.18 2.33 0.05
C TRP A 86 -6.46 2.66 -0.70
N GLN A 87 -7.57 2.82 0.01
CA GLN A 87 -8.83 3.21 -0.60
C GLN A 87 -8.69 4.56 -1.31
N TYR A 88 -8.93 4.56 -2.62
CA TYR A 88 -8.85 5.74 -3.45
C TYR A 88 -9.97 6.74 -3.12
N GLN A 89 -9.74 8.01 -3.42
CA GLN A 89 -10.72 9.07 -3.12
C GLN A 89 -12.04 8.86 -3.87
N HIS A 90 -11.99 8.40 -5.12
CA HIS A 90 -13.19 8.10 -5.90
C HIS A 90 -14.01 6.94 -5.29
N GLU A 91 -13.35 5.94 -4.72
CA GLU A 91 -14.00 4.83 -4.00
C GLU A 91 -14.66 5.31 -2.69
N LYS A 92 -13.98 6.17 -1.92
CA LYS A 92 -14.54 6.81 -0.72
C LYS A 92 -15.83 7.56 -1.04
N LEU A 93 -15.83 8.35 -2.10
CA LEU A 93 -17.01 9.10 -2.55
C LEU A 93 -18.11 8.18 -3.06
N TYR A 94 -17.75 7.13 -3.79
CA TYR A 94 -18.71 6.12 -4.27
C TYR A 94 -19.44 5.44 -3.10
N MET A 95 -18.71 4.97 -2.08
CA MET A 95 -19.31 4.33 -0.91
C MET A 95 -20.19 5.29 -0.12
N LYS A 96 -19.81 6.58 -0.02
CA LYS A 96 -20.68 7.62 0.56
C LYS A 96 -21.96 7.82 -0.26
N ALA A 97 -21.86 7.80 -1.59
CA ALA A 97 -23.02 7.91 -2.47
C ALA A 97 -23.98 6.72 -2.31
N VAL A 98 -23.46 5.49 -2.20
CA VAL A 98 -24.25 4.28 -1.91
C VAL A 98 -24.99 4.42 -0.57
N ASN A 99 -24.32 4.88 0.48
CA ASN A 99 -24.97 5.14 1.77
C ASN A 99 -26.05 6.23 1.69
N ALA A 100 -25.82 7.29 0.90
CA ALA A 100 -26.83 8.32 0.65
C ALA A 100 -28.03 7.77 -0.15
N TYR A 101 -27.79 6.85 -1.09
CA TYR A 101 -28.83 6.14 -1.83
C TYR A 101 -29.71 5.30 -0.89
N ASP A 102 -29.10 4.52 0.00
CA ASP A 102 -29.82 3.69 0.98
C ASP A 102 -30.68 4.53 1.94
N LYS A 103 -30.22 5.75 2.25
CA LYS A 103 -30.95 6.74 3.05
C LYS A 103 -31.97 7.57 2.25
N GLN A 104 -32.09 7.35 0.95
CA GLN A 104 -32.98 8.08 0.04
C GLN A 104 -32.67 9.58 -0.05
N GLU A 105 -31.42 9.97 0.21
CA GLU A 105 -30.93 11.35 0.11
C GLU A 105 -30.55 11.67 -1.35
N TRP A 106 -31.53 11.72 -2.25
CA TRP A 106 -31.30 11.70 -3.70
C TRP A 106 -30.36 12.79 -4.22
N LEU A 107 -30.52 14.04 -3.75
CA LEU A 107 -29.68 15.15 -4.19
C LEU A 107 -28.22 14.96 -3.75
N ASN A 108 -28.02 14.52 -2.51
CA ASN A 108 -26.69 14.23 -1.97
C ASN A 108 -26.04 13.04 -2.71
N CYS A 109 -26.82 11.99 -2.94
CA CYS A 109 -26.41 10.81 -3.69
C CYS A 109 -25.93 11.17 -5.12
N VAL A 110 -26.68 11.98 -5.86
CA VAL A 110 -26.30 12.40 -7.22
C VAL A 110 -25.00 13.20 -7.20
N ASN A 111 -24.87 14.17 -6.28
CA ASN A 111 -23.66 14.98 -6.16
C ASN A 111 -22.43 14.12 -5.84
N LEU A 112 -22.55 13.19 -4.88
CA LEU A 112 -21.46 12.31 -4.48
C LEU A 112 -21.05 11.34 -5.61
N PHE A 113 -21.99 10.80 -6.38
CA PHE A 113 -21.66 9.98 -7.55
C PHE A 113 -20.97 10.79 -8.65
N GLN A 114 -21.41 12.02 -8.90
CA GLN A 114 -20.77 12.90 -9.88
C GLN A 114 -19.33 13.22 -9.47
N GLU A 115 -19.10 13.57 -8.20
CA GLU A 115 -17.77 13.85 -7.67
C GLU A 115 -16.88 12.60 -7.70
N SER A 116 -17.41 11.44 -7.29
CA SER A 116 -16.72 10.15 -7.39
C SER A 116 -16.26 9.86 -8.82
N LEU A 117 -17.15 10.05 -9.80
CA LEU A 117 -16.84 9.83 -11.21
C LEU A 117 -15.75 10.79 -11.71
N GLN A 118 -15.80 12.07 -11.34
CA GLN A 118 -14.76 13.03 -11.71
C GLN A 118 -13.39 12.59 -11.16
N GLN A 119 -13.33 12.24 -9.88
CA GLN A 119 -12.09 11.78 -9.22
C GLN A 119 -11.56 10.48 -9.83
N PHE A 120 -12.45 9.61 -10.31
CA PHE A 120 -12.07 8.39 -11.03
C PHE A 120 -11.38 8.71 -12.36
N TRP A 121 -11.90 9.66 -13.13
CA TRP A 121 -11.29 10.07 -14.40
C TRP A 121 -9.90 10.66 -14.21
N GLU A 122 -9.72 11.50 -13.18
CA GLU A 122 -8.41 12.06 -12.80
C GLU A 122 -7.42 10.92 -12.48
N ALA A 123 -7.79 9.99 -11.60
CA ALA A 123 -6.95 8.84 -11.25
C ALA A 123 -6.64 7.92 -12.44
N LEU A 124 -7.59 7.75 -13.36
CA LEU A 124 -7.39 6.96 -14.58
C LEU A 124 -6.37 7.61 -15.52
N GLU A 125 -6.42 8.93 -15.67
CA GLU A 125 -5.49 9.67 -16.53
C GLU A 125 -4.07 9.65 -15.95
N ASP A 126 -3.93 9.80 -14.64
CA ASP A 126 -2.65 9.64 -13.94
C ASP A 126 -2.08 8.23 -14.18
N CYS A 127 -2.90 7.19 -13.98
CA CYS A 127 -2.49 5.81 -14.22
C CYS A 127 -2.03 5.57 -15.67
N ARG A 128 -2.74 6.10 -16.65
CA ARG A 128 -2.35 6.00 -18.07
C ARG A 128 -1.04 6.71 -18.37
N SER A 129 -0.87 7.90 -17.82
CA SER A 129 0.34 8.70 -18.00
C SER A 129 1.58 7.98 -17.47
N GLU A 130 1.46 7.33 -16.30
CA GLU A 130 2.52 6.50 -15.72
C GLU A 130 2.84 5.28 -16.60
N CYS A 131 1.82 4.59 -17.13
CA CYS A 131 2.05 3.47 -18.05
C CYS A 131 2.77 3.92 -19.34
N GLU A 132 2.40 5.06 -19.91
CA GLU A 132 3.09 5.60 -21.08
C GLU A 132 4.54 6.00 -20.79
N TYR A 133 4.82 6.52 -19.59
CA TYR A 133 6.18 6.84 -19.16
C TYR A 133 7.03 5.57 -19.01
N LEU A 134 6.51 4.53 -18.35
CA LEU A 134 7.21 3.26 -18.19
C LEU A 134 7.54 2.61 -19.55
N ASN A 135 6.57 2.57 -20.47
CA ASN A 135 6.78 2.02 -21.81
C ASN A 135 7.87 2.76 -22.60
N LYS A 136 7.99 4.09 -22.43
CA LYS A 136 9.04 4.89 -23.11
C LYS A 136 10.44 4.65 -22.53
N ASN A 137 10.54 4.28 -21.26
CA ASN A 137 11.82 4.05 -20.60
C ASN A 137 12.35 2.62 -20.81
N GLU A 138 11.48 1.66 -21.15
CA GLU A 138 11.92 0.32 -21.56
C GLU A 138 12.58 0.31 -22.95
N GLU A 139 12.30 1.30 -23.81
CA GLU A 139 12.93 1.43 -25.14
C GLU A 139 14.37 1.98 -25.10
N ILE A 140 14.90 2.40 -23.94
CA ILE A 140 16.25 2.97 -23.79
C ILE A 140 17.29 1.93 -23.33
N ASP A 141 16.91 0.68 -23.03
CA ASP A 141 17.87 -0.39 -22.68
C ASP A 141 18.26 -1.26 -23.88
N VAL A 142 18.81 -0.63 -24.93
CA VAL A 142 19.54 -1.33 -26.00
C VAL A 142 20.98 -0.84 -26.01
N GLY A 143 21.77 -1.36 -25.08
CA GLY A 143 23.20 -1.64 -25.20
C GLY A 143 24.15 -0.52 -25.63
N GLU A 144 24.80 0.11 -24.66
CA GLU A 144 26.21 0.50 -24.81
C GLU A 144 27.01 0.05 -23.57
N GLU A 145 27.73 -1.06 -23.70
CA GLU A 145 28.87 -1.35 -22.84
C GLU A 145 29.93 -0.26 -23.04
N GLN A 146 29.99 0.71 -22.13
CA GLN A 146 31.20 1.52 -21.95
C GLN A 146 32.11 0.86 -20.93
N ASN A 147 32.81 -0.15 -21.40
CA ASN A 147 33.98 -0.70 -20.71
C ASN A 147 35.14 0.24 -21.00
N GLU A 148 35.62 1.02 -20.03
CA GLU A 148 37.06 1.33 -19.88
C GLU A 148 37.34 2.09 -18.56
N TRP A 149 37.48 1.34 -17.47
CA TRP A 149 38.32 1.72 -16.33
C TRP A 149 39.77 1.21 -16.51
N SER A 150 40.34 1.35 -17.71
CA SER A 150 41.76 1.10 -17.96
C SER A 150 42.58 2.36 -17.69
N VAL A 151 42.71 2.75 -16.41
CA VAL A 151 43.74 3.75 -16.04
C VAL A 151 44.98 3.05 -15.49
N PHE A 152 46.07 3.21 -16.26
CA PHE A 152 47.50 3.29 -15.91
C PHE A 152 48.48 2.19 -16.40
N ILE A 153 49.67 2.71 -16.76
CA ILE A 153 51.00 2.11 -17.05
C ILE A 153 51.27 1.94 -18.57
N THR A 154 52.26 2.55 -19.25
CA THR A 154 53.44 3.41 -18.95
C THR A 154 53.97 4.06 -20.25
N SER A 155 54.58 5.24 -20.10
CA SER A 155 55.72 5.85 -20.84
C SER A 155 55.99 5.55 -22.32
N GLU A 156 56.05 6.62 -23.12
CA GLU A 156 57.24 7.06 -23.89
C GLU A 156 57.25 8.60 -23.98
#